data_AF-A0A443SBJ6-F1
#
_entry.id   AF-A0A443SBJ6-F1
#
_cell.length_a   1.000
_cell.length_b   1.000
_cell.length_c   1.000
_cell.angle_alpha   90.00
_cell.angle_beta   90.00
_cell.angle_gamma   90.00
#
_symmetry.space_group_name_H-M   'P 1'
#
loop_
_entity.id
_entity.type
_entity.pdbx_description
1 polymer ?
#
loop_
_entity_poly.entity_id
_entity_poly.type
_entity_poly.pdbx_seq_one_letter_code
_entity_poly.pdbx_strand_id
1 'polypeptide(L)'
;MPSVFSKLYYYIIAPDWNLPYNCYETGHTWTPYCSLAAFHISRDVIKESLKIYSSLYIASHLAFSRKYDRHAIVQLLKSILTSTAFLGFNAYAMFLIFCLTTKLFGKMYYGTIVYIPAFVASMMAIFIERPSRRGALAVYCANIASECLFNIAVKRKYFKPIPKGETVLFMASMSLLLYIIRKNGFGKDPISFAMKLILGRSEAKRSQRSVNRSAAALVDCDSKLLNKSNVVEMSTIEVNNVSLKEVMHLKHITCLHARESCLKYSFRGFLRPFLFAWVGQSLFQTLIKFDRFLKDPNIIFRALRNQKNINFGLFMGTFSGAFKLINCALRWYQNESNDWHAFVAAMIAGSSMLISRSSTIATYVAWKCIETLYCMAIKRGFALYPTATIAFVYAASVNVIFYTGVMMPNCLRLSYFKFIDRVSNHKLHFFNRSLLQVFEPEAVHGYEEFIPDLSPAHCSRKFLESVFVWMI
;
A
#
# COMPACT_ATOMS: atom_id res chain seq x y z
N MET A 1 -12.10 11.38 -39.05
CA MET A 1 -11.24 11.00 -37.90
C MET A 1 -11.76 9.69 -37.32
N PRO A 2 -10.91 8.68 -37.05
CA PRO A 2 -11.39 7.43 -36.47
C PRO A 2 -12.05 7.71 -35.11
N SER A 3 -13.18 7.04 -34.84
CA SER A 3 -13.89 7.19 -33.56
C SER A 3 -12.99 6.79 -32.40
N VAL A 4 -13.23 7.35 -31.21
CA VAL A 4 -12.47 6.97 -30.00
C VAL A 4 -12.52 5.45 -29.79
N PHE A 5 -13.64 4.81 -30.11
CA PHE A 5 -13.80 3.35 -30.07
C PHE A 5 -12.96 2.62 -31.12
N SER A 6 -12.79 3.14 -32.34
CA SER A 6 -11.93 2.49 -33.34
C SER A 6 -10.45 2.63 -33.00
N LYS A 7 -10.04 3.76 -32.40
CA LYS A 7 -8.69 3.93 -31.85
C LYS A 7 -8.47 2.98 -30.65
N LEU A 8 -9.45 2.88 -29.76
CA LEU A 8 -9.39 1.99 -28.60
C LEU A 8 -9.34 0.51 -29.03
N TYR A 9 -10.15 0.11 -30.02
CA TYR A 9 -10.09 -1.20 -30.65
C TYR A 9 -8.69 -1.49 -31.20
N TYR A 10 -8.12 -0.53 -31.93
CA TYR A 10 -6.78 -0.67 -32.52
C TYR A 10 -5.67 -0.77 -31.45
N TYR A 11 -5.75 -0.02 -30.35
CA TYR A 11 -4.75 -0.10 -29.27
C TYR A 11 -4.91 -1.34 -28.35
N ILE A 12 -6.13 -1.77 -28.09
CA ILE A 12 -6.40 -2.92 -27.20
C ILE A 12 -6.15 -4.24 -27.94
N ILE A 13 -6.62 -4.33 -29.18
CA ILE A 13 -6.54 -5.58 -29.95
C ILE A 13 -5.28 -5.59 -30.80
N ALA A 14 -4.76 -4.43 -31.24
CA ALA A 14 -3.59 -4.33 -32.11
C ALA A 14 -3.62 -5.41 -33.19
N PRO A 15 -4.67 -5.45 -34.04
CA PRO A 15 -4.98 -6.60 -34.90
C PRO A 15 -3.82 -7.01 -35.82
N ASP A 16 -2.95 -6.05 -36.15
CA ASP A 16 -1.76 -6.25 -36.98
C ASP A 16 -0.70 -7.13 -36.30
N TRP A 17 -0.66 -7.16 -34.96
CA TRP A 17 0.24 -7.99 -34.16
C TRP A 17 -0.56 -9.10 -33.47
N ASN A 18 -0.48 -10.30 -34.02
CA ASN A 18 -1.16 -11.47 -33.48
C ASN A 18 -0.25 -12.70 -33.53
N LEU A 19 -0.44 -13.61 -32.57
CA LEU A 19 0.14 -14.94 -32.60
C LEU A 19 -0.93 -15.91 -33.12
N PRO A 20 -0.68 -16.62 -34.24
CA PRO A 20 -1.62 -17.60 -34.81
C PRO A 20 -1.55 -18.95 -34.10
N TYR A 21 -1.26 -18.93 -32.80
CA TYR A 21 -1.02 -20.07 -31.92
C TYR A 21 -2.17 -20.20 -30.92
N ASN A 22 -2.31 -21.38 -30.33
CA ASN A 22 -3.33 -21.65 -29.33
C ASN A 22 -2.84 -21.33 -27.91
N CYS A 23 -3.74 -21.40 -26.93
CA CYS A 23 -3.43 -21.10 -25.53
C CYS A 23 -2.54 -22.16 -24.85
N TYR A 24 -2.50 -23.40 -25.37
CA TYR A 24 -1.62 -24.47 -24.88
C TYR A 24 -0.16 -24.21 -25.26
N GLU A 25 0.09 -23.75 -26.48
CA GLU A 25 1.42 -23.43 -27.00
C GLU A 25 2.07 -22.23 -26.30
N THR A 26 1.28 -21.39 -25.64
CA THR A 26 1.72 -20.13 -25.04
C THR A 26 1.63 -20.06 -23.52
N GLY A 27 0.43 -20.24 -22.97
CA GLY A 27 0.12 -19.85 -21.59
C GLY A 27 -0.07 -21.01 -20.61
N HIS A 28 -0.49 -22.18 -21.07
CA HIS A 28 -0.71 -23.34 -20.19
C HIS A 28 -0.06 -24.63 -20.70
N THR A 29 1.22 -24.52 -21.05
CA THR A 29 2.06 -25.55 -21.68
C THR A 29 2.16 -26.87 -20.91
N TRP A 30 1.84 -26.90 -19.62
CA TRP A 30 1.85 -28.11 -18.79
C TRP A 30 0.65 -29.04 -19.02
N THR A 31 -0.42 -28.59 -19.69
CA THR A 31 -1.57 -29.45 -20.02
C THR A 31 -2.35 -28.95 -21.22
N PRO A 32 -2.76 -29.82 -22.16
CA PRO A 32 -3.53 -29.41 -23.34
C PRO A 32 -4.96 -28.98 -23.01
N TYR A 33 -5.48 -29.34 -21.83
CA TYR A 33 -6.87 -29.08 -21.46
C TYR A 33 -7.04 -27.77 -20.68
N CYS A 34 -7.77 -26.80 -21.23
CA CYS A 34 -7.94 -25.47 -20.64
C CYS A 34 -8.58 -25.49 -19.24
N SER A 35 -9.61 -26.32 -19.04
CA SER A 35 -10.28 -26.48 -17.75
C SER A 35 -9.34 -27.07 -16.69
N LEU A 36 -8.52 -28.05 -17.08
CA LEU A 36 -7.54 -28.67 -16.21
C LEU A 36 -6.40 -27.70 -15.87
N ALA A 37 -5.96 -26.88 -16.82
CA ALA A 37 -4.99 -25.82 -16.58
C ALA A 37 -5.49 -24.81 -15.54
N ALA A 38 -6.71 -24.31 -15.70
CA ALA A 38 -7.35 -23.39 -14.76
C ALA A 38 -7.52 -24.03 -13.38
N PHE A 39 -7.92 -25.31 -13.32
CA PHE A 39 -8.03 -26.05 -12.07
C PHE A 39 -6.68 -26.24 -11.37
N HIS A 40 -5.63 -26.64 -12.10
CA HIS A 40 -4.29 -26.83 -11.54
C HIS A 40 -3.74 -25.54 -10.93
N ILE A 41 -3.88 -24.41 -11.63
CA ILE A 41 -3.47 -23.09 -11.10
C ILE A 41 -4.32 -22.73 -9.88
N SER A 42 -5.65 -22.82 -9.98
CA SER A 42 -6.55 -22.48 -8.88
C SER A 42 -6.27 -23.31 -7.63
N ARG A 43 -6.04 -24.62 -7.77
CA ARG A 43 -5.72 -25.52 -6.65
C ARG A 43 -4.46 -25.07 -5.92
N ASP A 44 -3.41 -24.76 -6.65
CA ASP A 44 -2.13 -24.35 -6.07
C ASP A 44 -2.24 -22.97 -5.40
N VAL A 45 -2.97 -22.04 -6.02
CA VAL A 45 -3.30 -20.73 -5.44
C VAL A 45 -4.15 -20.87 -4.18
N ILE A 46 -5.15 -21.76 -4.17
CA ILE A 46 -5.99 -22.04 -2.99
C ILE A 46 -5.13 -22.58 -1.85
N LYS A 47 -4.24 -23.54 -2.13
CA LYS A 47 -3.34 -24.12 -1.12
C LYS A 47 -2.47 -23.07 -0.44
N GLU A 48 -1.78 -22.24 -1.22
CA GLU A 48 -0.91 -21.19 -0.67
C GLU A 48 -1.70 -20.04 -0.03
N SER A 49 -2.82 -19.62 -0.64
CA SER A 49 -3.66 -18.56 -0.09
C SER A 49 -4.30 -18.96 1.24
N LEU A 50 -4.69 -20.22 1.41
CA LEU A 50 -5.21 -20.73 2.68
C LEU A 50 -4.16 -20.60 3.79
N LYS A 51 -2.88 -20.92 3.50
CA LYS A 51 -1.76 -20.76 4.45
C LYS A 51 -1.51 -19.29 4.81
N ILE A 52 -1.55 -18.40 3.82
CA ILE A 52 -1.32 -16.97 4.03
C ILE A 52 -2.46 -16.33 4.84
N TYR A 53 -3.71 -16.59 4.45
CA TYR A 53 -4.86 -15.99 5.13
C TYR A 53 -5.10 -16.61 6.50
N SER A 54 -4.91 -17.92 6.69
CA SER A 54 -5.01 -18.51 8.03
C SER A 54 -4.02 -17.85 9.00
N SER A 55 -2.74 -17.75 8.63
CA SER A 55 -1.72 -17.11 9.48
C SER A 55 -2.04 -15.64 9.79
N LEU A 56 -2.38 -14.83 8.78
CA LEU A 56 -2.69 -13.41 8.97
C LEU A 56 -3.92 -13.19 9.87
N TYR A 57 -5.01 -13.91 9.59
CA TYR A 57 -6.28 -13.70 10.29
C TYR A 57 -6.25 -14.26 11.72
N ILE A 58 -5.61 -15.42 11.93
CA ILE A 58 -5.43 -15.97 13.27
C ILE A 58 -4.55 -15.03 14.10
N ALA A 59 -3.43 -14.55 13.55
CA ALA A 59 -2.57 -13.59 14.24
C ALA A 59 -3.30 -12.28 14.57
N SER A 60 -4.09 -11.75 13.62
CA SER A 60 -4.92 -10.56 13.87
C SER A 60 -5.97 -10.80 14.94
N HIS A 61 -6.59 -11.98 14.97
CA HIS A 61 -7.57 -12.33 15.98
C HIS A 61 -6.91 -12.45 17.37
N LEU A 62 -5.77 -13.12 17.46
CA LEU A 62 -5.01 -13.27 18.71
C LEU A 62 -4.52 -11.91 19.26
N ALA A 63 -4.11 -10.99 18.38
CA ALA A 63 -3.58 -9.70 18.78
C ALA A 63 -4.65 -8.68 19.21
N PHE A 64 -5.84 -8.70 18.58
CA PHE A 64 -6.83 -7.64 18.74
C PHE A 64 -8.16 -8.09 19.36
N SER A 65 -8.48 -9.39 19.39
CA SER A 65 -9.73 -9.87 20.00
C SER A 65 -9.60 -10.02 21.50
N ARG A 66 -10.55 -9.41 22.24
CA ARG A 66 -10.62 -9.51 23.71
C ARG A 66 -11.40 -10.72 24.21
N LYS A 67 -12.14 -11.43 23.33
CA LYS A 67 -12.97 -12.58 23.67
C LYS A 67 -12.86 -13.65 22.58
N TYR A 68 -12.77 -14.91 23.00
CA TYR A 68 -12.69 -16.09 22.13
C TYR A 68 -14.02 -16.84 22.19
N ASP A 69 -14.99 -16.38 21.41
CA ASP A 69 -16.34 -16.96 21.37
C ASP A 69 -16.51 -17.85 20.13
N ARG A 70 -17.42 -18.84 20.19
CA ARG A 70 -17.73 -19.74 19.06
C ARG A 70 -18.13 -18.96 17.81
N HIS A 71 -18.94 -17.91 17.98
CA HIS A 71 -19.33 -17.03 16.88
C HIS A 71 -18.13 -16.32 16.25
N ALA A 72 -17.15 -15.89 17.06
CA ALA A 72 -15.93 -15.26 16.57
C ALA A 72 -15.07 -16.24 15.76
N ILE A 73 -14.97 -17.50 16.20
CA ILE A 73 -14.26 -18.57 15.47
C ILE A 73 -14.95 -18.88 14.14
N VAL A 74 -16.28 -19.01 14.12
CA VAL A 74 -17.04 -19.23 12.87
C VAL A 74 -16.83 -18.07 11.90
N GLN A 75 -16.87 -16.83 12.40
CA GLN A 75 -16.63 -15.65 11.58
C GLN A 75 -15.18 -15.60 11.06
N LEU A 76 -14.20 -16.01 11.87
CA LEU A 76 -12.79 -16.16 11.48
C LEU A 76 -12.62 -17.18 10.36
N LEU A 77 -13.19 -18.39 10.51
CA LEU A 77 -13.15 -19.44 9.50
C LEU A 77 -13.81 -19.00 8.20
N LYS A 78 -15.01 -18.39 8.29
CA LYS A 78 -15.66 -17.75 7.14
C LYS A 78 -14.73 -16.73 6.50
N SER A 79 -13.88 -16.04 7.27
CA SER A 79 -12.96 -15.02 6.74
C SER A 79 -11.85 -15.60 5.92
N ILE A 80 -11.22 -16.62 6.47
CA ILE A 80 -10.16 -17.35 5.81
C ILE A 80 -10.70 -17.97 4.52
N LEU A 81 -11.86 -18.62 4.57
CA LEU A 81 -12.47 -19.28 3.41
C LEU A 81 -12.89 -18.27 2.32
N THR A 82 -13.55 -17.16 2.67
CA THR A 82 -13.95 -16.15 1.67
C THR A 82 -12.75 -15.57 0.93
N SER A 83 -11.66 -15.23 1.65
CA SER A 83 -10.47 -14.64 1.03
C SER A 83 -9.64 -15.65 0.23
N THR A 84 -9.64 -16.92 0.67
CA THR A 84 -9.05 -18.04 -0.09
C THR A 84 -9.83 -18.28 -1.39
N ALA A 85 -11.16 -18.33 -1.31
CA ALA A 85 -12.04 -18.49 -2.46
C ALA A 85 -11.91 -17.32 -3.45
N PHE A 86 -11.82 -16.10 -2.96
CA PHE A 86 -11.58 -14.90 -3.76
C PHE A 86 -10.30 -15.02 -4.60
N LEU A 87 -9.16 -15.35 -3.98
CA LEU A 87 -7.89 -15.40 -4.69
C LEU A 87 -7.80 -16.62 -5.62
N GLY A 88 -8.31 -17.77 -5.18
CA GLY A 88 -8.42 -18.98 -6.00
C GLY A 88 -9.30 -18.76 -7.24
N PHE A 89 -10.49 -18.18 -7.06
CA PHE A 89 -11.39 -17.86 -8.16
C PHE A 89 -10.78 -16.85 -9.13
N ASN A 90 -10.04 -15.84 -8.65
CA ASN A 90 -9.36 -14.90 -9.54
C ASN A 90 -8.39 -15.63 -10.49
N ALA A 91 -7.58 -16.53 -9.94
CA ALA A 91 -6.64 -17.32 -10.74
C ALA A 91 -7.35 -18.28 -11.72
N TYR A 92 -8.41 -18.94 -11.25
CA TYR A 92 -9.25 -19.80 -12.09
C TYR A 92 -9.87 -19.04 -13.27
N ALA A 93 -10.56 -17.94 -12.97
CA ALA A 93 -11.25 -17.13 -13.97
C ALA A 93 -10.27 -16.50 -14.97
N MET A 94 -9.09 -16.06 -14.52
CA MET A 94 -8.08 -15.49 -15.42
C MET A 94 -7.64 -16.48 -16.49
N PHE A 95 -7.28 -17.72 -16.10
CA PHE A 95 -6.86 -18.73 -17.07
C PHE A 95 -8.02 -19.16 -17.99
N LEU A 96 -9.23 -19.32 -17.45
CA LEU A 96 -10.39 -19.62 -18.29
C LEU A 96 -10.69 -18.52 -19.31
N ILE A 97 -10.65 -17.26 -18.90
CA ILE A 97 -10.93 -16.12 -19.80
C ILE A 97 -9.80 -15.97 -20.82
N PHE A 98 -8.54 -16.22 -20.44
CA PHE A 98 -7.42 -16.29 -21.39
C PHE A 98 -7.64 -17.35 -22.48
N CYS A 99 -8.00 -18.58 -22.09
CA CYS A 99 -8.29 -19.64 -23.04
C CYS A 99 -9.54 -19.33 -23.89
N LEU A 100 -10.60 -18.81 -23.26
CA LEU A 100 -11.85 -18.47 -23.94
C LEU A 100 -11.65 -17.37 -24.97
N THR A 101 -10.97 -16.29 -24.60
CA THR A 101 -10.67 -15.19 -25.54
C THR A 101 -9.82 -15.70 -26.71
N THR A 102 -8.79 -16.49 -26.45
CA THR A 102 -7.97 -17.11 -27.51
C THR A 102 -8.79 -17.99 -28.45
N LYS A 103 -9.71 -18.80 -27.91
CA LYS A 103 -10.60 -19.68 -28.70
C LYS A 103 -11.64 -18.90 -29.50
N LEU A 104 -12.22 -17.83 -28.93
CA LEU A 104 -13.21 -16.98 -29.60
C LEU A 104 -12.60 -16.21 -30.76
N PHE A 105 -11.38 -15.70 -30.60
CA PHE A 105 -10.70 -14.92 -31.62
C PHE A 105 -9.94 -15.79 -32.64
N GLY A 106 -9.68 -17.06 -32.34
CA GLY A 106 -8.91 -18.00 -33.17
C GLY A 106 -7.42 -17.65 -33.32
N LYS A 107 -6.99 -16.54 -32.70
CA LYS A 107 -5.64 -16.00 -32.66
C LYS A 107 -5.45 -15.29 -31.32
N MET A 108 -4.21 -15.14 -30.87
CA MET A 108 -3.89 -14.36 -29.68
C MET A 108 -3.45 -12.95 -30.07
N TYR A 109 -4.13 -11.97 -29.52
CA TYR A 109 -3.81 -10.56 -29.64
C TYR A 109 -3.15 -10.06 -28.36
N TYR A 110 -2.42 -8.94 -28.46
CA TYR A 110 -1.73 -8.36 -27.32
C TYR A 110 -2.64 -8.15 -26.09
N GLY A 111 -3.84 -7.59 -26.31
CA GLY A 111 -4.83 -7.36 -25.26
C GLY A 111 -5.45 -8.63 -24.67
N THR A 112 -5.53 -9.71 -25.44
CA THR A 112 -6.20 -10.95 -25.01
C THR A 112 -5.28 -11.86 -24.20
N ILE A 113 -3.96 -11.65 -24.22
CA ILE A 113 -3.02 -12.47 -23.44
C ILE A 113 -3.13 -12.16 -21.96
N VAL A 114 -3.11 -10.87 -21.58
CA VAL A 114 -3.10 -10.49 -20.16
C VAL A 114 -4.16 -9.46 -19.80
N TYR A 115 -4.37 -8.42 -20.62
CA TYR A 115 -5.20 -7.28 -20.24
C TYR A 115 -6.67 -7.67 -20.00
N ILE A 116 -7.32 -8.28 -21.00
CA ILE A 116 -8.73 -8.68 -20.89
C ILE A 116 -8.91 -9.77 -19.81
N PRO A 117 -8.14 -10.88 -19.81
CA PRO A 117 -8.31 -11.93 -18.81
C PRO A 117 -8.12 -11.43 -17.38
N ALA A 118 -7.05 -10.66 -17.10
CA ALA A 118 -6.77 -10.19 -15.75
C ALA A 118 -7.81 -9.19 -15.26
N PHE A 119 -8.27 -8.27 -16.12
CA PHE A 119 -9.28 -7.28 -15.74
C PHE A 119 -10.63 -7.92 -15.43
N VAL A 120 -11.14 -8.75 -16.34
CA VAL A 120 -12.47 -9.36 -16.18
C VAL A 120 -12.48 -10.35 -15.01
N ALA A 121 -11.45 -11.20 -14.90
CA ALA A 121 -11.33 -12.12 -13.76
C ALA A 121 -11.28 -11.39 -12.43
N SER A 122 -10.49 -10.31 -12.32
CA SER A 122 -10.36 -9.54 -11.09
C SER A 122 -11.62 -8.76 -10.75
N MET A 123 -12.34 -8.26 -11.76
CA MET A 123 -13.64 -7.61 -11.59
C MET A 123 -14.69 -8.59 -11.05
N MET A 124 -14.71 -9.84 -11.52
CA MET A 124 -15.61 -10.86 -10.99
C MET A 124 -15.18 -11.29 -9.58
N ALA A 125 -13.88 -11.52 -9.37
CA ALA A 125 -13.36 -12.02 -8.11
C ALA A 125 -13.60 -11.06 -6.94
N ILE A 126 -13.43 -9.74 -7.12
CA ILE A 126 -13.54 -8.78 -6.01
C ILE A 126 -14.92 -8.79 -5.32
N PHE A 127 -15.98 -9.23 -6.01
CA PHE A 127 -17.30 -9.38 -5.43
C PHE A 127 -17.45 -10.61 -4.51
N ILE A 128 -16.57 -11.61 -4.64
CA ILE A 128 -16.48 -12.74 -3.70
C ILE A 128 -15.91 -12.26 -2.36
N GLU A 129 -14.96 -11.33 -2.40
CA GLU A 129 -14.34 -10.79 -1.19
C GLU A 129 -15.32 -9.93 -0.38
N ARG A 130 -15.09 -9.85 0.93
CA ARG A 130 -15.92 -9.12 1.88
C ARG A 130 -15.92 -7.63 1.61
N PRO A 131 -17.07 -6.95 1.65
CA PRO A 131 -17.16 -5.50 1.41
C PRO A 131 -16.19 -4.66 2.26
N SER A 132 -15.94 -5.06 3.51
CA SER A 132 -15.02 -4.36 4.42
C SER A 132 -13.54 -4.40 3.99
N ARG A 133 -13.13 -5.37 3.16
CA ARG A 133 -11.74 -5.51 2.69
C ARG A 133 -11.50 -4.95 1.30
N ARG A 134 -12.53 -4.83 0.47
CA ARG A 134 -12.41 -4.42 -0.95
C ARG A 134 -11.68 -3.09 -1.09
N GLY A 135 -12.01 -2.09 -0.27
CA GLY A 135 -11.35 -0.77 -0.31
C GLY A 135 -9.86 -0.85 -0.01
N ALA A 136 -9.48 -1.56 1.06
CA ALA A 136 -8.08 -1.73 1.43
C ALA A 136 -7.28 -2.50 0.36
N LEU A 137 -7.88 -3.54 -0.25
CA LEU A 137 -7.28 -4.29 -1.34
C LEU A 137 -7.10 -3.45 -2.60
N ALA A 138 -8.10 -2.66 -2.98
CA ALA A 138 -8.02 -1.77 -4.13
C ALA A 138 -6.89 -0.75 -3.97
N VAL A 139 -6.79 -0.10 -2.80
CA VAL A 139 -5.71 0.86 -2.51
C VAL A 139 -4.34 0.18 -2.50
N TYR A 140 -4.25 -1.03 -1.91
CA TYR A 140 -3.00 -1.80 -1.90
C TYR A 140 -2.53 -2.17 -3.32
N CYS A 141 -3.42 -2.71 -4.15
CA CYS A 141 -3.10 -3.05 -5.53
C CYS A 141 -2.80 -1.81 -6.37
N ALA A 142 -3.53 -0.71 -6.18
CA ALA A 142 -3.28 0.54 -6.87
C ALA A 142 -1.89 1.11 -6.55
N ASN A 143 -1.43 0.96 -5.30
CA ASN A 143 -0.06 1.30 -4.92
C ASN A 143 0.98 0.53 -5.74
N ILE A 144 0.86 -0.80 -5.78
CA ILE A 144 1.79 -1.65 -6.54
C ILE A 144 1.70 -1.35 -8.04
N ALA A 145 0.49 -1.19 -8.58
CA ALA A 145 0.27 -0.86 -9.98
C ALA A 145 0.93 0.48 -10.36
N SER A 146 0.83 1.51 -9.51
CA SER A 146 1.49 2.80 -9.76
C SER A 146 3.01 2.71 -9.81
N GLU A 147 3.61 1.85 -8.97
CA GLU A 147 5.05 1.56 -9.02
C GLU A 147 5.42 0.83 -10.32
N CYS A 148 4.62 -0.15 -10.74
CA CYS A 148 4.82 -0.85 -12.01
C CYS A 148 4.77 0.11 -13.19
N LEU A 149 3.74 0.97 -13.25
CA LEU A 149 3.59 1.97 -14.32
C LEU A 149 4.77 2.96 -14.34
N PHE A 150 5.23 3.40 -13.17
CA PHE A 150 6.41 4.26 -13.07
C PHE A 150 7.66 3.56 -13.61
N ASN A 151 7.91 2.32 -13.20
CA ASN A 151 9.06 1.54 -13.67
C ASN A 151 9.00 1.29 -15.18
N ILE A 152 7.82 0.97 -15.72
CA ILE A 152 7.60 0.81 -17.16
C ILE A 152 7.90 2.13 -17.88
N ALA A 153 7.39 3.26 -17.38
CA ALA A 153 7.59 4.57 -17.99
C ALA A 153 9.06 5.01 -17.97
N VAL A 154 9.79 4.73 -16.88
CA VAL A 154 11.24 4.97 -16.80
C VAL A 154 12.00 4.07 -17.78
N LYS A 155 11.64 2.78 -17.86
CA LYS A 155 12.27 1.83 -18.77
C LYS A 155 12.05 2.17 -20.24
N ARG A 156 10.83 2.63 -20.57
CA ARG A 156 10.48 3.16 -21.91
C ARG A 156 10.99 4.58 -22.17
N LYS A 157 11.78 5.15 -21.24
CA LYS A 157 12.40 6.48 -21.33
C LYS A 157 11.40 7.64 -21.47
N TYR A 158 10.15 7.47 -21.02
CA TYR A 158 9.16 8.55 -20.97
C TYR A 158 9.46 9.57 -19.88
N PHE A 159 10.03 9.12 -18.76
CA PHE A 159 10.43 9.99 -17.66
C PHE A 159 11.83 9.62 -17.16
N LYS A 160 12.59 10.62 -16.74
CA LYS A 160 13.83 10.41 -15.97
C LYS A 160 13.49 10.47 -14.47
N PRO A 161 13.93 9.50 -13.67
CA PRO A 161 13.65 9.50 -12.24
C PRO A 161 14.30 10.70 -11.57
N ILE A 162 13.52 11.42 -10.76
CA ILE A 162 14.01 12.58 -10.00
C ILE A 162 14.93 12.07 -8.88
N PRO A 163 16.16 12.59 -8.74
CA PRO A 163 17.04 12.24 -7.63
C PRO A 163 16.34 12.48 -6.28
N LYS A 164 16.28 11.44 -5.44
CA LYS A 164 15.60 11.48 -4.12
C LYS A 164 14.09 11.77 -4.22
N GLY A 165 13.45 11.44 -5.34
CA GLY A 165 12.02 11.68 -5.58
C GLY A 165 11.10 11.08 -4.51
N GLU A 166 11.48 9.97 -3.88
CA GLU A 166 10.77 9.38 -2.76
C GLU A 166 10.65 10.31 -1.54
N THR A 167 11.67 11.13 -1.29
CA THR A 167 11.66 12.12 -0.20
C THR A 167 10.70 13.26 -0.53
N VAL A 168 10.74 13.76 -1.77
CA VAL A 168 9.84 14.81 -2.24
C VAL A 168 8.38 14.34 -2.18
N LEU A 169 8.11 13.12 -2.65
CA LEU A 169 6.78 12.51 -2.60
C LEU A 169 6.28 12.39 -1.17
N PHE A 170 7.13 11.96 -0.24
CA PHE A 170 6.78 11.88 1.18
C PHE A 170 6.52 13.25 1.80
N MET A 171 7.37 14.24 1.54
CA MET A 171 7.20 15.62 2.05
C MET A 171 5.86 16.22 1.60
N ALA A 172 5.53 16.12 0.31
CA ALA A 172 4.28 16.63 -0.25
C ALA A 172 3.05 15.87 0.29
N SER A 173 3.13 14.54 0.33
CA SER A 173 2.01 13.71 0.78
C SER A 173 1.75 13.84 2.28
N MET A 174 2.81 13.86 3.09
CA MET A 174 2.72 13.95 4.55
C MET A 174 2.29 15.34 5.00
N SER A 175 2.75 16.41 4.34
CA SER A 175 2.30 17.78 4.63
C SER A 175 0.80 17.96 4.41
N LEU A 176 0.29 17.49 3.28
CA LEU A 176 -1.14 17.51 2.99
C LEU A 176 -1.94 16.61 3.95
N LEU A 177 -1.44 15.39 4.23
CA LEU A 177 -2.10 14.46 5.13
C LEU A 177 -2.20 15.03 6.57
N LEU A 178 -1.14 15.64 7.08
CA LEU A 178 -1.14 16.23 8.42
C LEU A 178 -1.96 17.50 8.53
N TYR A 179 -2.01 18.31 7.47
CA TYR A 179 -2.96 19.40 7.36
C TYR A 179 -4.42 18.91 7.47
N ILE A 180 -4.76 17.86 6.73
CA ILE A 180 -6.10 17.25 6.77
C ILE A 180 -6.42 16.66 8.15
N ILE A 181 -5.47 15.94 8.75
CA ILE A 181 -5.63 15.35 10.09
C ILE A 181 -5.80 16.44 11.15
N ARG A 182 -5.09 17.58 11.03
CA ARG A 182 -5.28 18.70 11.95
C ARG A 182 -6.70 19.25 11.85
N LYS A 183 -7.21 19.44 10.63
CA LYS A 183 -8.56 19.99 10.39
C LYS A 183 -9.70 19.04 10.78
N ASN A 184 -9.58 17.75 10.44
CA ASN A 184 -10.66 16.76 10.53
C ASN A 184 -10.49 15.72 11.64
N GLY A 185 -9.32 15.65 12.28
CA GLY A 185 -8.95 14.60 13.23
C GLY A 185 -8.40 13.33 12.60
N PHE A 186 -7.96 12.38 13.44
CA PHE A 186 -7.45 11.07 12.99
C PHE A 186 -8.57 10.14 12.52
N GLY A 187 -8.30 9.38 11.45
CA GLY A 187 -9.16 8.28 10.99
C GLY A 187 -9.12 7.06 11.90
N LYS A 188 -9.91 6.03 11.54
CA LYS A 188 -9.95 4.72 12.25
C LYS A 188 -9.02 3.66 11.65
N ASP A 189 -8.21 4.02 10.66
CA ASP A 189 -7.34 3.10 9.93
C ASP A 189 -5.96 2.90 10.62
N PRO A 190 -5.23 1.81 10.29
CA PRO A 190 -3.94 1.50 10.92
C PRO A 190 -2.87 2.58 10.74
N ILE A 191 -2.88 3.30 9.62
CA ILE A 191 -1.91 4.38 9.36
C ILE A 191 -2.24 5.59 10.23
N SER A 192 -3.52 5.99 10.31
CA SER A 192 -3.97 7.01 11.27
C SER A 192 -3.63 6.62 12.71
N PHE A 193 -3.72 5.34 13.07
CA PHE A 193 -3.28 4.85 14.39
C PHE A 193 -1.77 5.00 14.58
N ALA A 194 -0.95 4.63 13.60
CA ALA A 194 0.50 4.82 13.65
C ALA A 194 0.85 6.31 13.77
N MET A 195 0.24 7.18 12.96
CA MET A 195 0.44 8.64 13.03
C MET A 195 0.04 9.21 14.39
N LYS A 196 -1.06 8.73 14.96
CA LYS A 196 -1.51 9.09 16.31
C LYS A 196 -0.53 8.65 17.39
N LEU A 197 0.11 7.48 17.22
CA LEU A 197 1.16 6.99 18.13
C LEU A 197 2.42 7.85 18.03
N ILE A 198 2.82 8.23 16.82
CA ILE A 198 4.05 8.99 16.55
C ILE A 198 3.93 10.45 16.98
N LEU A 199 2.84 11.12 16.58
CA LEU A 199 2.66 12.57 16.75
C LEU A 199 1.96 12.89 18.07
N GLY A 200 1.11 12.00 18.56
CA GLY A 200 0.30 12.20 19.75
C GLY A 200 -1.06 12.86 19.46
N ARG A 201 -1.95 12.82 20.45
CA ARG A 201 -3.33 13.34 20.32
C ARG A 201 -3.42 14.87 20.39
N SER A 202 -2.40 15.54 20.91
CA SER A 202 -2.41 16.99 21.16
C SER A 202 -2.39 17.81 19.86
N GLU A 203 -1.88 17.25 18.75
CA GLU A 203 -1.68 17.99 17.51
C GLU A 203 -2.83 17.89 16.49
N ALA A 204 -3.86 17.08 16.81
CA ALA A 204 -5.10 17.02 16.05
C ALA A 204 -6.21 17.77 16.80
N LYS A 205 -7.05 18.52 16.08
CA LYS A 205 -8.15 19.28 16.68
C LYS A 205 -9.07 18.35 17.47
N ARG A 206 -9.33 18.69 18.73
CA ARG A 206 -10.22 17.93 19.62
C ARG A 206 -11.60 17.88 18.93
N SER A 207 -12.12 16.68 18.65
CA SER A 207 -13.48 16.53 18.12
C SER A 207 -14.46 17.33 18.98
N GLN A 208 -15.28 18.19 18.37
CA GLN A 208 -16.29 19.04 19.02
C GLN A 208 -17.17 18.27 20.05
N ARG A 209 -17.36 16.95 19.87
CA ARG A 209 -18.03 16.07 20.83
C ARG A 209 -17.42 16.05 22.24
N SER A 210 -16.13 16.34 22.38
CA SER A 210 -15.45 16.41 23.68
C SER A 210 -15.53 17.79 24.33
N VAL A 211 -15.73 18.85 23.54
CA VAL A 211 -15.95 20.21 24.04
C VAL A 211 -17.33 20.29 24.70
N ASN A 212 -18.37 19.70 24.09
CA ASN A 212 -19.72 19.72 24.68
C ASN A 212 -19.84 18.89 25.96
N ARG A 213 -19.09 17.79 26.11
CA ARG A 213 -19.05 17.03 27.38
C ARG A 213 -18.26 17.72 28.48
N SER A 214 -17.17 18.42 28.14
CA SER A 214 -16.40 19.19 29.12
C SER A 214 -17.07 20.51 29.47
N ALA A 215 -17.78 21.16 28.54
CA ALA A 215 -18.62 22.33 28.83
C ALA A 215 -19.82 21.95 29.71
N ALA A 216 -20.49 20.82 29.44
CA ALA A 216 -21.55 20.31 30.32
C ALA A 216 -21.01 19.93 31.72
N ALA A 217 -19.78 19.41 31.82
CA ALA A 217 -19.14 19.10 33.11
C ALA A 217 -18.59 20.35 33.83
N LEU A 218 -18.26 21.42 33.09
CA LEU A 218 -17.83 22.71 33.67
C LEU A 218 -19.04 23.52 34.16
N VAL A 219 -20.18 23.47 33.46
CA VAL A 219 -21.45 24.06 33.93
C VAL A 219 -21.95 23.37 35.21
N ASP A 220 -21.70 22.06 35.37
CA ASP A 220 -22.03 21.33 36.61
C ASP A 220 -21.06 21.66 37.77
N CYS A 221 -19.84 22.12 37.47
CA CYS A 221 -18.82 22.46 38.48
C CYS A 221 -18.86 23.93 38.91
N ASP A 222 -19.30 24.85 38.04
CA ASP A 222 -19.41 26.29 38.35
C ASP A 222 -20.48 26.60 39.40
N SER A 223 -21.50 25.73 39.55
CA SER A 223 -22.49 25.89 40.62
C SER A 223 -21.94 25.66 42.04
N LYS A 224 -20.74 25.08 42.17
CA LYS A 224 -20.14 24.69 43.47
C LYS A 224 -18.91 25.50 43.89
N LEU A 225 -18.38 26.38 43.03
CA LEU A 225 -17.12 27.10 43.28
C LEU A 225 -17.24 28.63 43.41
N LEU A 226 -18.45 29.19 43.37
CA LEU A 226 -18.71 30.62 43.60
C LEU A 226 -18.46 31.13 45.04
N ASN A 227 -17.63 30.46 45.85
CA ASN A 227 -17.41 30.86 47.24
C ASN A 227 -15.93 30.90 47.70
N LYS A 228 -14.99 31.13 46.80
CA LYS A 228 -13.64 31.54 47.23
C LYS A 228 -12.91 32.36 46.17
N SER A 229 -13.09 33.67 46.28
CA SER A 229 -12.24 34.69 45.67
C SER A 229 -10.79 34.49 46.10
N ASN A 230 -9.88 34.51 45.13
CA ASN A 230 -8.56 35.14 45.26
C ASN A 230 -8.02 35.37 43.84
N VAL A 231 -8.04 36.65 43.46
CA VAL A 231 -7.48 37.18 42.21
C VAL A 231 -5.95 37.03 42.29
N VAL A 232 -5.36 36.30 41.36
CA VAL A 232 -3.92 36.32 41.11
C VAL A 232 -3.72 36.97 39.76
N GLU A 233 -3.18 38.19 39.78
CA GLU A 233 -2.71 38.91 38.60
C GLU A 233 -1.67 38.09 37.84
N MET A 234 -1.85 37.96 36.53
CA MET A 234 -0.91 37.30 35.62
C MET A 234 -0.34 38.36 34.70
N SER A 235 0.93 38.69 34.89
CA SER A 235 1.67 39.69 34.11
C SER A 235 1.88 39.25 32.67
N THR A 236 1.54 40.15 31.75
CA THR A 236 1.85 40.09 30.32
C THR A 236 3.33 40.45 30.10
N ILE A 237 4.12 39.50 29.60
CA ILE A 237 5.51 39.77 29.19
C ILE A 237 5.50 40.16 27.71
N GLU A 238 5.80 41.43 27.43
CA GLU A 238 6.15 41.92 26.10
C GLU A 238 7.51 41.34 25.69
N VAL A 239 7.56 40.60 24.58
CA VAL A 239 8.79 39.98 24.08
C VAL A 239 9.31 40.80 22.89
N ASN A 240 10.11 41.82 23.17
CA ASN A 240 10.99 42.42 22.18
C ASN A 240 12.42 41.91 22.42
N ASN A 241 12.96 41.18 21.44
CA ASN A 241 14.35 40.70 21.33
C ASN A 241 14.84 39.67 22.36
N VAL A 242 14.16 38.52 22.48
CA VAL A 242 14.72 37.36 23.20
C VAL A 242 15.11 36.24 22.23
N SER A 243 16.33 35.73 22.39
CA SER A 243 16.90 34.63 21.60
C SER A 243 15.96 33.42 21.59
N LEU A 244 15.65 32.88 20.39
CA LEU A 244 14.75 31.74 20.18
C LEU A 244 15.06 30.53 21.10
N LYS A 245 16.32 30.39 21.53
CA LYS A 245 16.79 29.33 22.43
C LYS A 245 16.28 29.48 23.88
N GLU A 246 16.24 30.70 24.42
CA GLU A 246 15.81 30.96 25.81
C GLU A 246 14.28 30.86 25.94
N VAL A 247 13.57 31.22 24.87
CA VAL A 247 12.10 31.22 24.80
C VAL A 247 11.50 29.81 24.68
N MET A 248 12.19 28.86 24.01
CA MET A 248 11.70 27.48 23.86
C MET A 248 11.74 26.64 25.15
N HIS A 249 12.41 27.12 26.19
CA HIS A 249 12.36 26.53 27.53
C HIS A 249 11.03 26.80 28.24
N LEU A 250 10.24 27.76 27.77
CA LEU A 250 8.91 28.08 28.29
C LEU A 250 7.80 27.50 27.40
N LYS A 251 6.61 27.34 27.98
CA LYS A 251 5.41 26.94 27.23
C LYS A 251 4.72 28.19 26.69
N HIS A 252 4.47 28.23 25.38
CA HIS A 252 3.60 29.26 24.80
C HIS A 252 2.12 28.99 25.11
N ILE A 253 1.33 30.05 25.28
CA ILE A 253 -0.09 29.95 25.61
C ILE A 253 -0.91 29.26 24.53
N THR A 254 -0.51 29.38 23.26
CA THR A 254 -1.21 28.77 22.11
C THR A 254 -0.81 27.31 21.86
N CYS A 255 0.20 26.80 22.57
CA CYS A 255 0.67 25.44 22.41
C CYS A 255 -0.27 24.42 23.07
N LEU A 256 -0.64 23.40 22.30
CA LEU A 256 -1.63 22.39 22.68
C LEU A 256 -1.10 21.29 23.63
N HIS A 257 0.20 21.30 23.95
CA HIS A 257 0.79 20.34 24.88
C HIS A 257 0.49 20.70 26.35
N ALA A 258 0.58 19.69 27.23
CA ALA A 258 0.40 19.86 28.68
C ALA A 258 1.47 20.82 29.27
N ARG A 259 1.55 20.98 30.60
CA ARG A 259 2.48 21.89 31.32
C ARG A 259 4.00 21.67 31.08
N GLU A 260 4.38 20.97 30.01
CA GLU A 260 5.75 20.74 29.57
C GLU A 260 6.25 21.88 28.67
N SER A 261 7.54 22.19 28.74
CA SER A 261 8.20 23.14 27.83
C SER A 261 8.20 22.65 26.39
N CYS A 262 8.21 23.58 25.43
CA CYS A 262 8.19 23.25 24.00
C CYS A 262 9.39 22.36 23.60
N LEU A 263 10.57 22.64 24.15
CA LEU A 263 11.77 21.84 23.91
C LEU A 263 11.65 20.42 24.48
N LYS A 264 11.12 20.27 25.72
CA LYS A 264 10.88 18.95 26.32
C LYS A 264 9.83 18.16 25.55
N TYR A 265 8.78 18.83 25.06
CA TYR A 265 7.75 18.22 24.21
C TYR A 265 8.32 17.72 22.88
N SER A 266 9.18 18.50 22.24
CA SER A 266 9.88 18.12 21.01
C SER A 266 10.84 16.95 21.25
N PHE A 267 11.68 17.02 22.28
CA PHE A 267 12.63 15.96 22.60
C PHE A 267 11.94 14.63 22.96
N ARG A 268 10.88 14.69 23.77
CA ARG A 268 10.03 13.51 24.02
C ARG A 268 9.35 13.01 22.75
N GLY A 269 8.99 13.93 21.86
CA GLY A 269 8.46 13.67 20.54
C GLY A 269 9.46 13.00 19.60
N PHE A 270 10.76 13.21 19.80
CA PHE A 270 11.83 12.50 19.10
C PHE A 270 12.08 11.11 19.72
N LEU A 271 12.33 11.07 21.04
CA LEU A 271 12.83 9.87 21.71
C LEU A 271 11.84 8.71 21.66
N ARG A 272 10.54 8.97 21.85
CA ARG A 272 9.53 7.92 21.85
C ARG A 272 9.40 7.24 20.47
N PRO A 273 9.09 7.95 19.36
CA PRO A 273 9.02 7.32 18.05
C PRO A 273 10.35 6.70 17.61
N PHE A 274 11.49 7.28 17.98
CA PHE A 274 12.81 6.69 17.74
C PHE A 274 12.92 5.29 18.33
N LEU A 275 12.69 5.15 19.64
CA LEU A 275 12.80 3.88 20.34
C LEU A 275 11.76 2.87 19.84
N PHE A 276 10.51 3.28 19.65
CA PHE A 276 9.46 2.40 19.13
C PHE A 276 9.78 1.88 17.73
N ALA A 277 10.24 2.74 16.82
CA ALA A 277 10.58 2.34 15.46
C ALA A 277 11.85 1.47 15.42
N TRP A 278 12.89 1.82 16.19
CA TRP A 278 14.13 1.06 16.23
C TRP A 278 13.95 -0.34 16.82
N VAL A 279 13.31 -0.44 17.99
CA VAL A 279 13.04 -1.72 18.65
C VAL A 279 12.03 -2.53 17.85
N GLY A 280 10.95 -1.91 17.38
CA GLY A 280 9.91 -2.58 16.60
C GLY A 280 10.44 -3.17 15.29
N GLN A 281 11.26 -2.42 14.55
CA GLN A 281 11.88 -2.90 13.31
C GLN A 281 12.86 -4.04 13.57
N SER A 282 13.67 -3.95 14.63
CA SER A 282 14.63 -4.99 15.01
C SER A 282 13.91 -6.27 15.44
N LEU A 283 12.83 -6.15 16.21
CA LEU A 283 12.00 -7.27 16.62
C LEU A 283 11.32 -7.93 15.42
N PHE A 284 10.73 -7.15 14.51
CA PHE A 284 10.07 -7.66 13.32
C PHE A 284 11.00 -8.49 12.41
N GLN A 285 12.25 -8.03 12.22
CA GLN A 285 13.24 -8.78 11.44
C GLN A 285 13.63 -10.11 12.09
N THR A 286 13.70 -10.14 13.42
CA THR A 286 13.96 -11.37 14.17
C THR A 286 12.77 -12.32 14.10
N LEU A 287 11.53 -11.82 14.21
CA LEU A 287 10.30 -12.62 14.12
C LEU A 287 10.13 -13.29 12.76
N ILE A 288 10.48 -12.62 11.66
CA ILE A 288 10.45 -13.25 10.31
C ILE A 288 11.41 -14.44 10.23
N LYS A 289 12.50 -14.42 10.99
CA LYS A 289 13.53 -15.47 11.02
C LYS A 289 13.46 -16.24 12.34
N PHE A 290 12.25 -16.51 12.85
CA PHE A 290 12.06 -17.15 14.15
C PHE A 290 12.79 -18.49 14.26
N ASP A 291 12.78 -19.31 13.21
CA ASP A 291 13.49 -20.60 13.17
C ASP A 291 15.01 -20.47 13.41
N ARG A 292 15.59 -19.32 13.02
CA ARG A 292 17.00 -19.01 13.28
C ARG A 292 17.20 -18.38 14.66
N PHE A 293 16.24 -17.58 15.13
CA PHE A 293 16.28 -16.99 16.46
C PHE A 293 16.33 -18.06 17.56
N LEU A 294 15.57 -19.15 17.41
CA LEU A 294 15.62 -20.28 18.35
C LEU A 294 17.00 -20.96 18.42
N LYS A 295 17.81 -20.84 17.36
CA LYS A 295 19.15 -21.45 17.28
C LYS A 295 20.27 -20.49 17.70
N ASP A 296 20.11 -19.18 17.46
CA ASP A 296 21.10 -18.16 17.81
C ASP A 296 20.40 -16.90 18.38
N PRO A 297 20.37 -16.71 19.71
CA PRO A 297 19.74 -15.53 20.33
C PRO A 297 20.49 -14.23 20.03
N ASN A 298 21.77 -14.29 19.61
CA ASN A 298 22.56 -13.09 19.27
C ASN A 298 22.06 -12.37 18.03
N ILE A 299 21.14 -12.98 17.26
CA ILE A 299 20.46 -12.34 16.14
C ILE A 299 19.73 -11.06 16.58
N ILE A 300 19.18 -11.00 17.80
CA ILE A 300 18.51 -9.79 18.31
C ILE A 300 19.52 -8.64 18.44
N PHE A 301 20.68 -8.89 19.06
CA PHE A 301 21.71 -7.86 19.23
C PHE A 301 22.28 -7.40 17.88
N ARG A 302 22.47 -8.32 16.93
CA ARG A 302 22.85 -7.98 15.55
C ARG A 302 21.77 -7.16 14.85
N ALA A 303 20.49 -7.47 15.06
CA ALA A 303 19.37 -6.70 14.51
C ALA A 303 19.29 -5.29 15.13
N LEU A 304 19.51 -5.14 16.44
CA LEU A 304 19.54 -3.84 17.11
C LEU A 304 20.70 -2.96 16.63
N ARG A 305 21.88 -3.55 16.38
CA ARG A 305 23.05 -2.83 15.86
C ARG A 305 22.99 -2.59 14.35
N ASN A 306 21.99 -3.11 13.66
CA ASN A 306 21.87 -2.93 12.21
C ASN A 306 21.62 -1.46 11.87
N GLN A 307 22.52 -0.88 11.07
CA GLN A 307 22.45 0.52 10.63
C GLN A 307 21.11 0.87 9.98
N LYS A 308 20.50 -0.06 9.23
CA LYS A 308 19.19 0.19 8.59
C LYS A 308 18.08 0.38 9.62
N ASN A 309 18.13 -0.35 10.74
CA ASN A 309 17.12 -0.28 11.80
C ASN A 309 17.30 0.99 12.63
N ILE A 310 18.55 1.36 12.91
CA ILE A 310 18.88 2.62 13.58
C ILE A 310 18.47 3.81 12.71
N ASN A 311 18.81 3.82 11.42
CA ASN A 311 18.44 4.87 10.49
C ASN A 311 16.91 5.02 10.37
N PHE A 312 16.16 3.91 10.37
CA PHE A 312 14.70 3.95 10.39
C PHE A 312 14.16 4.55 11.69
N GLY A 313 14.72 4.18 12.85
CA GLY A 313 14.41 4.82 14.13
C GLY A 313 14.68 6.33 14.08
N LEU A 314 15.86 6.71 13.61
CA LEU A 314 16.31 8.11 13.52
C LEU A 314 15.42 8.93 12.59
N PHE A 315 15.00 8.38 11.46
CA PHE A 315 14.00 8.98 10.58
C PHE A 315 12.70 9.29 11.34
N MET A 316 12.11 8.29 12.01
CA MET A 316 10.82 8.45 12.70
C MET A 316 10.88 9.41 13.88
N GLY A 317 11.98 9.36 14.65
CA GLY A 317 12.25 10.29 15.74
C GLY A 317 12.43 11.72 15.23
N THR A 318 13.31 11.91 14.24
CA THR A 318 13.60 13.24 13.66
C THR A 318 12.34 13.86 13.05
N PHE A 319 11.57 13.08 12.30
CA PHE A 319 10.28 13.52 11.74
C PHE A 319 9.35 14.07 12.82
N SER A 320 9.08 13.29 13.88
CA SER A 320 8.12 13.69 14.93
C SER A 320 8.63 14.84 15.80
N GLY A 321 9.91 14.81 16.18
CA GLY A 321 10.54 15.88 16.95
C GLY A 321 10.56 17.21 16.17
N ALA A 322 11.08 17.19 14.93
CA ALA A 322 11.13 18.38 14.07
C ALA A 322 9.72 18.92 13.80
N PHE A 323 8.74 18.07 13.50
CA PHE A 323 7.35 18.51 13.29
C PHE A 323 6.81 19.28 14.50
N LYS A 324 7.05 18.79 15.72
CA LYS A 324 6.58 19.45 16.95
C LYS A 324 7.33 20.75 17.22
N LEU A 325 8.65 20.75 17.04
CA LEU A 325 9.48 21.92 17.21
C LEU A 325 9.04 23.06 16.29
N ILE A 326 8.87 22.76 14.99
CA ILE A 326 8.51 23.74 13.97
C ILE A 326 7.08 24.24 14.18
N ASN A 327 6.14 23.36 14.56
CA ASN A 327 4.79 23.82 14.92
C ASN A 327 4.79 24.76 16.12
N CYS A 328 5.59 24.47 17.16
CA CYS A 328 5.72 25.37 18.31
C CYS A 328 6.35 26.71 17.89
N ALA A 329 7.39 26.69 17.06
CA ALA A 329 8.02 27.91 16.55
C ALA A 329 7.06 28.77 15.72
N LEU A 330 6.23 28.16 14.85
CA LEU A 330 5.22 28.88 14.07
C LEU A 330 4.12 29.49 14.95
N ARG A 331 3.70 28.78 16.01
CA ARG A 331 2.75 29.28 17.01
C ARG A 331 3.31 30.46 17.81
N TRP A 332 4.58 30.39 18.20
CA TRP A 332 5.30 31.51 18.83
C TRP A 332 5.37 32.73 17.91
N TYR A 333 5.69 32.52 16.62
CA TYR A 333 5.84 33.60 15.67
C TYR A 333 4.53 34.35 15.38
N GLN A 334 3.39 33.65 15.37
CA GLN A 334 2.09 34.24 15.01
C GLN A 334 1.17 34.50 16.20
N ASN A 335 1.54 34.05 17.39
CA ASN A 335 0.66 34.05 18.57
C ASN A 335 -0.74 33.45 18.32
N GLU A 336 -0.85 32.53 17.36
CA GLU A 336 -2.09 31.84 16.99
C GLU A 336 -1.84 30.35 16.70
N SER A 337 -2.87 29.51 16.80
CA SER A 337 -2.81 28.11 16.40
C SER A 337 -3.60 27.87 15.11
N ASN A 338 -2.95 28.08 13.96
CA ASN A 338 -3.55 27.88 12.65
C ASN A 338 -3.35 26.46 12.10
N ASP A 339 -4.32 26.00 11.30
CA ASP A 339 -4.28 24.64 10.73
C ASP A 339 -3.12 24.46 9.74
N TRP A 340 -2.76 25.51 8.98
CA TRP A 340 -1.68 25.46 7.98
C TRP A 340 -0.29 25.31 8.60
N HIS A 341 -0.10 25.61 9.89
CA HIS A 341 1.17 25.32 10.58
C HIS A 341 1.56 23.85 10.45
N ALA A 342 0.57 22.94 10.41
CA ALA A 342 0.80 21.51 10.23
C ALA A 342 1.45 21.22 8.89
N PHE A 343 0.98 21.90 7.85
CA PHE A 343 1.45 21.71 6.48
C PHE A 343 2.93 22.07 6.38
N VAL A 344 3.29 23.29 6.81
CA VAL A 344 4.68 23.78 6.74
C VAL A 344 5.60 22.97 7.64
N ALA A 345 5.17 22.69 8.88
CA ALA A 345 5.97 21.89 9.81
C ALA A 345 6.23 20.47 9.28
N ALA A 346 5.21 19.84 8.67
CA ALA A 346 5.34 18.51 8.09
C ALA A 346 6.17 18.49 6.81
N MET A 347 6.07 19.54 5.98
CA MET A 347 6.90 19.68 4.78
C MET A 347 8.39 19.71 5.17
N ILE A 348 8.75 20.57 6.12
CA ILE A 348 10.15 20.70 6.59
C ILE A 348 10.59 19.43 7.33
N ALA A 349 9.78 18.91 8.27
CA ALA A 349 10.10 17.70 9.00
C ALA A 349 10.19 16.46 8.09
N GLY A 350 9.50 16.46 6.95
CA GLY A 350 9.53 15.39 5.96
C GLY A 350 10.92 15.20 5.32
N SER A 351 11.79 16.22 5.36
CA SER A 351 13.19 16.08 4.95
C SER A 351 13.97 15.03 5.74
N SER A 352 13.49 14.65 6.93
CA SER A 352 14.05 13.56 7.74
C SER A 352 14.10 12.21 6.99
N MET A 353 13.28 12.01 5.94
CA MET A 353 13.32 10.82 5.10
C MET A 353 14.65 10.64 4.35
N LEU A 354 15.46 11.70 4.24
CA LEU A 354 16.83 11.60 3.72
C LEU A 354 17.72 10.63 4.52
N ILE A 355 17.41 10.42 5.81
CA ILE A 355 18.11 9.52 6.73
C ILE A 355 17.82 8.05 6.38
N SER A 356 16.55 7.72 6.11
CA SER A 356 16.09 6.38 5.76
C SER A 356 15.17 6.44 4.55
N ARG A 357 15.79 6.44 3.37
CA ARG A 357 15.07 6.51 2.10
C ARG A 357 14.38 5.19 1.83
N SER A 358 13.06 5.25 1.68
CA SER A 358 12.23 4.08 1.37
C SER A 358 11.11 4.47 0.44
N SER A 359 11.22 4.10 -0.84
CA SER A 359 10.14 4.29 -1.83
C SER A 359 8.82 3.71 -1.34
N THR A 360 8.88 2.55 -0.68
CA THR A 360 7.72 1.90 -0.06
C THR A 360 6.98 2.83 0.90
N ILE A 361 7.66 3.44 1.86
CA ILE A 361 7.01 4.33 2.84
C ILE A 361 6.41 5.56 2.14
N ALA A 362 7.15 6.16 1.22
CA ALA A 362 6.69 7.32 0.47
C ALA A 362 5.40 7.02 -0.32
N THR A 363 5.37 5.89 -1.05
CA THR A 363 4.21 5.54 -1.86
C THR A 363 3.00 5.15 -1.01
N TYR A 364 3.19 4.44 0.12
CA TYR A 364 2.09 4.15 1.04
C TYR A 364 1.48 5.42 1.66
N VAL A 365 2.32 6.40 2.06
CA VAL A 365 1.83 7.69 2.57
C VAL A 365 1.13 8.49 1.48
N ALA A 366 1.65 8.49 0.26
CA ALA A 366 1.02 9.12 -0.89
C ALA A 366 -0.36 8.54 -1.19
N TRP A 367 -0.47 7.22 -1.27
CA TRP A 367 -1.76 6.55 -1.47
C TRP A 367 -2.72 6.76 -0.32
N LYS A 368 -2.22 6.86 0.92
CA LYS A 368 -3.07 7.22 2.06
C LYS A 368 -3.60 8.65 1.96
N CYS A 369 -2.77 9.57 1.49
CA CYS A 369 -3.18 10.94 1.21
C CYS A 369 -4.29 10.98 0.14
N ILE A 370 -4.09 10.27 -0.98
CA ILE A 370 -5.07 10.14 -2.08
C ILE A 370 -6.39 9.52 -1.57
N GLU A 371 -6.33 8.43 -0.80
CA GLU A 371 -7.51 7.80 -0.21
C GLU A 371 -8.28 8.78 0.67
N THR A 372 -7.57 9.56 1.50
CA THR A 372 -8.18 10.54 2.39
C THR A 372 -8.85 11.68 1.61
N LEU A 373 -8.19 12.17 0.55
CA LEU A 373 -8.76 13.18 -0.36
C LEU A 373 -9.99 12.65 -1.08
N TYR A 374 -9.95 11.41 -1.56
CA TYR A 374 -11.09 10.76 -2.22
C TYR A 374 -12.28 10.60 -1.27
N CYS A 375 -12.06 10.15 -0.03
CA CYS A 375 -13.12 10.10 0.98
C CYS A 375 -13.70 11.49 1.30
N MET A 376 -12.88 12.54 1.28
CA MET A 376 -13.35 13.92 1.45
C MET A 376 -14.18 14.39 0.25
N ALA A 377 -13.78 14.03 -0.98
CA ALA A 377 -14.51 14.34 -2.20
C ALA A 377 -15.90 13.69 -2.20
N ILE A 378 -16.01 12.42 -1.80
CA ILE A 378 -17.30 11.72 -1.64
C ILE A 378 -18.19 12.45 -0.62
N LYS A 379 -17.66 12.78 0.56
CA LYS A 379 -18.43 13.47 1.62
C LYS A 379 -18.98 14.83 1.17
N ARG A 380 -18.33 15.46 0.19
CA ARG A 380 -18.75 16.74 -0.40
C ARG A 380 -19.61 16.57 -1.65
N GLY A 381 -19.89 15.34 -2.09
CA GLY A 381 -20.71 15.05 -3.26
C GLY A 381 -19.98 15.14 -4.62
N PHE A 382 -18.65 15.25 -4.64
CA PHE A 382 -17.87 15.39 -5.89
C PHE A 382 -17.53 14.05 -6.58
N ALA A 383 -17.67 12.90 -5.90
CA ALA A 383 -17.21 11.61 -6.41
C ALA A 383 -18.28 10.52 -6.34
N LEU A 384 -18.24 9.61 -7.32
CA LEU A 384 -19.21 8.53 -7.55
C LEU A 384 -19.17 7.43 -6.47
N TYR A 385 -20.25 6.65 -6.43
CA TYR A 385 -20.52 5.61 -5.43
C TYR A 385 -19.33 4.66 -5.22
N PRO A 386 -18.95 4.34 -3.96
CA PRO A 386 -17.69 3.66 -3.66
C PRO A 386 -17.60 2.24 -4.23
N THR A 387 -18.69 1.48 -4.31
CA THR A 387 -18.58 0.04 -4.60
C THR A 387 -18.10 -0.27 -6.02
N ALA A 388 -18.69 0.36 -7.04
CA ALA A 388 -18.29 0.14 -8.43
C ALA A 388 -16.89 0.71 -8.70
N THR A 389 -16.60 1.89 -8.18
CA THR A 389 -15.29 2.53 -8.32
C THR A 389 -14.18 1.70 -7.67
N ILE A 390 -14.41 1.15 -6.47
CA ILE A 390 -13.43 0.27 -5.80
C ILE A 390 -13.18 -0.99 -6.61
N ALA A 391 -14.24 -1.62 -7.15
CA ALA A 391 -14.09 -2.81 -7.98
C ALA A 391 -13.30 -2.53 -9.26
N PHE A 392 -13.59 -1.40 -9.92
CA PHE A 392 -12.87 -0.97 -11.11
C PHE A 392 -11.41 -0.65 -10.83
N VAL A 393 -11.11 0.14 -9.79
CA VAL A 393 -9.73 0.47 -9.39
C VAL A 393 -8.96 -0.81 -9.07
N TYR A 394 -9.57 -1.75 -8.34
CA TYR A 394 -8.96 -3.04 -8.07
C TYR A 394 -8.64 -3.80 -9.36
N ALA A 395 -9.64 -3.99 -10.24
CA ALA A 395 -9.47 -4.74 -11.49
C ALA A 395 -8.43 -4.11 -12.43
N ALA A 396 -8.45 -2.78 -12.59
CA ALA A 396 -7.48 -2.03 -13.37
C ALA A 396 -6.05 -2.17 -12.80
N SER A 397 -5.92 -2.09 -11.47
CA SER A 397 -4.62 -2.24 -10.81
C SER A 397 -4.06 -3.65 -10.94
N VAL A 398 -4.90 -4.66 -10.74
CA VAL A 398 -4.49 -6.07 -10.89
C VAL A 398 -4.14 -6.40 -12.33
N ASN A 399 -4.85 -5.83 -13.30
CA ASN A 399 -4.50 -5.93 -14.72
C ASN A 399 -3.06 -5.42 -14.96
N VAL A 400 -2.74 -4.20 -14.53
CA VAL A 400 -1.37 -3.65 -14.65
C VAL A 400 -0.33 -4.56 -14.00
N ILE A 401 -0.63 -5.08 -12.81
CA ILE A 401 0.28 -5.97 -12.07
C ILE A 401 0.55 -7.26 -12.84
N PHE A 402 -0.49 -7.92 -13.36
CA PHE A 402 -0.32 -9.15 -14.13
C PHE A 402 0.34 -8.90 -15.48
N TYR A 403 -0.02 -7.82 -16.16
CA TYR A 403 0.67 -7.39 -17.38
C TYR A 403 2.17 -7.25 -17.12
N THR A 404 2.52 -6.53 -16.05
CA THR A 404 3.93 -6.35 -15.67
C THR A 404 4.57 -7.69 -15.32
N GLY A 405 3.91 -8.56 -14.55
CA GLY A 405 4.46 -9.86 -14.16
C GLY A 405 4.70 -10.82 -15.34
N VAL A 406 3.85 -10.77 -16.37
CA VAL A 406 3.96 -11.66 -17.54
C VAL A 406 4.87 -11.07 -18.62
N MET A 407 4.65 -9.80 -19.00
CA MET A 407 5.29 -9.16 -20.15
C MET A 407 6.53 -8.33 -19.79
N MET A 408 6.62 -7.78 -18.58
CA MET A 408 7.75 -6.93 -18.17
C MET A 408 8.19 -7.22 -16.71
N PRO A 409 8.56 -8.47 -16.37
CA PRO A 409 8.73 -8.89 -14.98
C PRO A 409 9.78 -8.07 -14.22
N ASN A 410 10.79 -7.55 -14.91
CA ASN A 410 11.78 -6.61 -14.38
C ASN A 410 11.20 -5.30 -13.79
N CYS A 411 10.01 -4.89 -14.23
CA CYS A 411 9.34 -3.68 -13.73
C CYS A 411 8.50 -3.95 -12.47
N LEU A 412 8.33 -5.22 -12.09
CA LEU A 412 7.61 -5.62 -10.89
C LEU A 412 8.58 -5.73 -9.72
N ARG A 413 8.19 -5.21 -8.55
CA ARG A 413 9.00 -5.30 -7.34
C ARG A 413 9.31 -6.77 -6.99
N LEU A 414 10.59 -7.09 -6.77
CA LEU A 414 11.07 -8.46 -6.51
C LEU A 414 10.33 -9.20 -5.39
N SER A 415 9.96 -8.51 -4.31
CA SER A 415 9.19 -9.12 -3.21
C SER A 415 7.79 -9.55 -3.65
N TYR A 416 7.17 -8.78 -4.54
CA TYR A 416 5.85 -9.08 -5.08
C TYR A 416 5.94 -10.15 -6.17
N PHE A 417 6.97 -10.10 -7.02
CA PHE A 417 7.27 -11.17 -7.98
C PHE A 417 7.41 -12.53 -7.27
N LYS A 418 8.25 -12.62 -6.23
CA LYS A 418 8.41 -13.84 -5.41
C LYS A 418 7.11 -14.29 -4.74
N PHE A 419 6.21 -13.36 -4.43
CA PHE A 419 4.89 -13.68 -3.90
C PHE A 419 4.00 -14.32 -4.98
N ILE A 420 3.89 -13.72 -6.17
CA ILE A 420 3.13 -14.31 -7.28
C ILE A 420 3.70 -15.68 -7.63
N ASP A 421 5.02 -15.78 -7.75
CA ASP A 421 5.74 -17.01 -8.10
C ASP A 421 5.42 -18.16 -7.13
N ARG A 422 5.53 -17.90 -5.83
CA ARG A 422 5.14 -18.84 -4.77
C ARG A 422 3.67 -19.23 -4.86
N VAL A 423 2.76 -18.26 -4.98
CA VAL A 423 1.32 -18.50 -5.02
C VAL A 423 0.90 -19.28 -6.28
N SER A 424 1.61 -19.07 -7.38
CA SER A 424 1.40 -19.80 -8.64
C SER A 424 2.08 -21.18 -8.67
N ASN A 425 2.83 -21.56 -7.62
CA ASN A 425 3.66 -22.76 -7.59
C ASN A 425 4.58 -22.85 -8.81
N HIS A 426 5.28 -21.75 -9.11
CA HIS A 426 6.21 -21.60 -10.24
C HIS A 426 5.62 -21.82 -11.64
N LYS A 427 4.29 -21.92 -11.80
CA LYS A 427 3.71 -22.20 -13.12
C LYS A 427 3.87 -21.07 -14.14
N LEU A 428 4.13 -19.83 -13.69
CA LEU A 428 4.41 -18.72 -14.61
C LEU A 428 5.76 -18.85 -15.33
N HIS A 429 6.65 -19.73 -14.86
CA HIS A 429 7.89 -20.08 -15.55
C HIS A 429 7.63 -20.95 -16.78
N PHE A 430 6.54 -21.73 -16.78
CA PHE A 430 6.18 -22.59 -17.89
C PHE A 430 5.52 -21.87 -19.07
N PHE A 431 5.45 -20.54 -19.06
CA PHE A 431 4.92 -19.81 -20.22
C PHE A 431 5.94 -19.88 -21.36
N ASN A 432 5.49 -20.06 -22.59
CA ASN A 432 6.36 -20.03 -23.76
C ASN A 432 6.75 -18.58 -24.08
N ARG A 433 7.79 -18.09 -23.41
CA ARG A 433 8.21 -16.68 -23.45
C ARG A 433 8.85 -16.30 -24.77
N SER A 434 9.42 -17.26 -25.50
CA SER A 434 9.95 -17.03 -26.86
C SER A 434 8.87 -16.51 -27.81
N LEU A 435 7.62 -16.98 -27.63
CA LEU A 435 6.48 -16.47 -28.38
C LEU A 435 6.02 -15.08 -27.90
N LEU A 436 6.08 -14.83 -26.59
CA LEU A 436 5.68 -13.55 -25.99
C LEU A 436 6.66 -12.42 -26.33
N GLN A 437 7.93 -12.76 -26.61
CA GLN A 437 8.97 -11.80 -27.00
C GLN A 437 8.59 -10.97 -28.23
N VAL A 438 7.78 -11.55 -29.14
CA VAL A 438 7.27 -10.85 -30.34
C VAL A 438 6.46 -9.61 -29.96
N PHE A 439 5.74 -9.66 -28.84
CA PHE A 439 4.94 -8.55 -28.35
C PHE A 439 5.71 -7.60 -27.45
N GLU A 440 6.55 -8.14 -26.57
CA GLU A 440 7.33 -7.37 -25.62
C GLU A 440 8.67 -8.08 -25.39
N PRO A 441 9.80 -7.54 -25.88
CA PRO A 441 11.12 -8.17 -25.75
C PRO A 441 11.53 -8.46 -24.30
N GLU A 442 10.99 -7.69 -23.37
CA GLU A 442 11.22 -7.83 -21.93
C GLU A 442 10.51 -9.03 -21.30
N ALA A 443 9.61 -9.71 -22.02
CA ALA A 443 8.89 -10.87 -21.50
C ALA A 443 9.82 -12.05 -21.17
N VAL A 444 10.98 -12.15 -21.82
CA VAL A 444 11.99 -13.18 -21.55
C VAL A 444 12.85 -12.81 -20.34
N HIS A 445 13.05 -11.52 -20.08
CA HIS A 445 13.99 -11.04 -19.08
C HIS A 445 13.39 -11.07 -17.67
N GLY A 446 13.80 -12.04 -16.85
CA GLY A 446 13.36 -12.18 -15.45
C GLY A 446 12.84 -13.57 -15.10
N TYR A 447 12.78 -14.46 -16.08
CA TYR A 447 12.52 -15.89 -15.94
C TYR A 447 13.68 -16.68 -16.55
N GLU A 448 13.80 -17.95 -16.17
CA GLU A 448 14.76 -18.88 -16.78
C GLU A 448 14.33 -19.21 -18.22
N GLU A 449 15.30 -19.58 -19.06
CA GLU A 449 15.00 -20.06 -20.40
C GLU A 449 14.24 -21.38 -20.31
N PHE A 450 13.07 -21.44 -20.94
CA PHE A 450 12.18 -22.59 -20.87
C PHE A 450 11.59 -22.89 -22.25
N ILE A 451 11.81 -24.13 -22.70
CA ILE A 451 11.24 -24.67 -23.93
C ILE A 451 10.17 -25.68 -23.50
N PRO A 452 8.88 -25.44 -23.82
CA PRO A 452 7.81 -26.33 -23.37
C PRO A 452 7.83 -27.67 -24.11
N ASP A 453 7.68 -28.76 -23.35
CA ASP A 453 7.43 -30.10 -23.89
C ASP A 453 5.95 -30.20 -24.29
N LEU A 454 5.67 -29.88 -25.55
CA LEU A 454 4.31 -29.81 -26.10
C LEU A 454 3.98 -31.08 -26.87
N SER A 455 2.79 -31.64 -26.63
CA SER A 455 2.29 -32.77 -27.43
C SER A 455 1.87 -32.30 -28.83
N PRO A 456 2.44 -32.86 -29.92
CA PRO A 456 2.12 -32.45 -31.28
C PRO A 456 0.63 -32.58 -31.63
N ALA A 457 -0.05 -33.57 -31.05
CA ALA A 457 -1.48 -33.83 -31.28
C ALA A 457 -2.40 -32.69 -30.84
N HIS A 458 -1.93 -31.83 -29.93
CA HIS A 458 -2.67 -30.68 -29.40
C HIS A 458 -2.12 -29.34 -29.89
N CYS A 459 -1.11 -29.36 -30.77
CA CYS A 459 -0.55 -28.18 -31.38
C CYS A 459 -1.29 -27.84 -32.69
N SER A 460 -1.42 -26.55 -32.96
CA SER A 460 -1.85 -26.01 -34.23
C SER A 460 -0.84 -26.37 -35.32
N ARG A 461 -1.34 -26.65 -36.52
CA ARG A 461 -0.51 -26.97 -37.69
C ARG A 461 0.55 -25.89 -37.96
N LYS A 462 0.17 -24.61 -37.82
CA LYS A 462 1.09 -23.48 -38.00
C LYS A 462 2.23 -23.50 -36.99
N PHE A 463 1.96 -23.81 -35.73
CA PHE A 463 3.00 -23.92 -34.71
C PHE A 463 3.97 -25.07 -35.02
N LEU A 464 3.43 -26.22 -35.44
CA LEU A 464 4.23 -27.37 -35.84
C LEU A 464 5.18 -27.01 -36.99
N GLU A 465 4.68 -26.35 -38.03
CA GLU A 465 5.44 -26.00 -39.24
C GLU A 465 6.45 -24.86 -39.01
N SER A 466 6.22 -23.96 -38.05
CA SER A 466 7.04 -22.74 -37.89
C SER A 466 7.95 -22.71 -36.68
N VAL A 467 7.57 -23.35 -35.57
CA VAL A 467 8.28 -23.24 -34.29
C VAL A 467 8.72 -24.61 -33.78
N PHE A 468 7.83 -25.59 -33.78
CA PHE A 468 8.09 -26.90 -33.16
C PHE A 468 9.27 -27.63 -33.79
N VAL A 469 9.44 -27.55 -35.12
CA VAL A 469 10.58 -28.14 -35.85
C VAL A 469 11.94 -27.61 -35.35
N TRP A 470 11.98 -26.38 -34.83
CA TRP A 470 13.19 -25.77 -34.29
C TRP A 470 13.36 -26.01 -32.78
N MET A 471 12.39 -26.66 -32.12
CA MET A 471 12.44 -27.03 -30.71
C MET A 471 12.95 -28.46 -30.47
N ILE A 472 12.93 -29.31 -31.50
CA ILE A 472 13.52 -30.66 -31.55
C ILE A 472 15.01 -30.52 -31.86
#